data_AF-A0A9Q4TJG8-F1
#
_entry.id   AF-A0A9Q4TJG8-F1
#
_cell.length_a   1.000
_cell.length_b   1.000
_cell.length_c   1.000
_cell.angle_alpha   90.00
_cell.angle_beta   90.00
_cell.angle_gamma   90.00
#
_symmetry.space_group_name_H-M   'P 1'
#
loop_
_entity.id
_entity.type
_entity.pdbx_description
1 polymer ?
#
loop_
_entity_poly.entity_id
_entity_poly.type
_entity_poly.pdbx_seq_one_letter_code
_entity_poly.pdbx_strand_id
1 'polypeptide(L)' 'VCLAIMDVLYKETGDSKYRAHTLLRKYVRAGYLGRKSGRGFHDYSK' A
#
# COMPACT_ATOMS: atom_id res chain seq x y z
N VAL A 1 4.42 -2.96 -2.71
CA VAL A 1 4.15 -4.42 -2.84
C VAL A 1 2.72 -4.74 -2.39
N CYS A 2 2.30 -4.38 -1.16
CA CYS A 2 0.94 -4.68 -0.67
C CYS A 2 -0.20 -4.03 -1.48
N LEU A 3 -0.02 -2.79 -1.96
CA LEU A 3 -1.04 -2.11 -2.78
C LEU A 3 -1.37 -2.88 -4.08
N ALA A 4 -0.35 -3.41 -4.76
CA ALA A 4 -0.53 -4.13 -6.02
C ALA A 4 -1.34 -5.42 -5.83
N ILE A 5 -1.12 -6.14 -4.71
CA ILE A 5 -1.86 -7.36 -4.39
C ILE A 5 -3.33 -7.04 -4.14
N MET A 6 -3.63 -5.98 -3.38
CA MET A 6 -5.01 -5.56 -3.13
C MET A 6 -5.72 -5.12 -4.42
N ASP A 7 -5.02 -4.43 -5.32
CA ASP A 7 -5.60 -4.02 -6.61
C ASP A 7 -5.92 -5.21 -7.52
N VAL A 8 -5.06 -6.23 -7.54
CA VAL A 8 -5.32 -7.48 -8.27
C VAL A 8 -6.50 -8.22 -7.63
N LEU A 9 -6.50 -8.40 -6.31
CA LEU A 9 -7.60 -9.07 -5.61
C LEU A 9 -8.95 -8.37 -5.86
N TYR A 10 -8.99 -7.04 -5.76
CA TYR A 10 -10.19 -6.28 -6.04
C TYR A 10 -10.66 -6.41 -7.49
N LYS A 11 -9.73 -6.42 -8.45
CA LYS A 11 -10.05 -6.55 -9.88
C LYS A 11 -10.56 -7.94 -10.25
N GLU A 12 -9.98 -8.99 -9.67
CA GLU A 12 -10.33 -10.38 -9.97
C GLU A 12 -11.61 -10.84 -9.24
N THR A 13 -11.80 -10.41 -7.99
CA THR A 13 -12.95 -10.86 -7.18
C THR A 13 -14.15 -9.92 -7.25
N GLY A 14 -13.94 -8.64 -7.59
CA GLY A 14 -14.97 -7.61 -7.53
C GLY A 14 -15.47 -7.28 -6.11
N ASP A 15 -14.92 -7.92 -5.08
CA ASP A 15 -15.38 -7.75 -3.70
C ASP A 15 -14.75 -6.49 -3.08
N SER A 16 -15.63 -5.58 -2.64
CA SER A 16 -15.29 -4.35 -1.92
C SER A 16 -14.41 -4.54 -0.69
N LYS A 17 -14.38 -5.75 -0.10
CA LYS A 17 -13.49 -6.11 1.02
C LYS A 17 -12.01 -5.93 0.69
N TYR A 18 -11.62 -6.13 -0.57
CA TYR A 18 -10.22 -6.04 -1.00
C TYR A 18 -9.83 -4.65 -1.52
N ARG A 19 -10.74 -3.68 -1.44
CA ARG A 19 -10.48 -2.31 -1.86
C ARG A 19 -9.32 -1.73 -1.06
N ALA A 20 -8.23 -1.39 -1.74
CA ALA A 20 -7.12 -0.68 -1.13
C ALA A 20 -7.56 0.69 -0.57
N HIS A 21 -7.21 0.99 0.68
CA HIS A 21 -7.51 2.28 1.29
C HIS A 21 -6.76 3.41 0.57
N THR A 22 -7.43 4.54 0.40
CA THR A 22 -6.87 5.77 -0.20
C THR A 22 -5.56 6.23 0.45
N LEU A 23 -5.39 6.04 1.77
CA LEU A 23 -4.16 6.37 2.48
C LEU A 23 -3.00 5.51 2.00
N LEU A 24 -3.19 4.19 1.85
CA LEU A 24 -2.17 3.28 1.32
C LEU A 24 -1.68 3.73 -0.08
N ARG A 25 -2.59 4.18 -0.96
CA ARG A 25 -2.21 4.75 -2.28
C ARG A 25 -1.35 6.00 -2.15
N LYS A 26 -1.67 6.90 -1.22
CA LYS A 26 -0.87 8.12 -0.98
C LYS A 26 0.56 7.78 -0.56
N TYR A 27 0.73 6.82 0.35
CA TYR A 27 2.06 6.42 0.83
C TYR A 27 2.91 5.78 -0.28
N VAL A 28 2.32 4.92 -1.11
CA VAL A 28 3.04 4.32 -2.24
C VAL A 28 3.42 5.38 -3.28
N ARG A 29 2.52 6.33 -3.59
CA ARG A 29 2.82 7.46 -4.50
C ARG A 29 3.92 8.38 -3.96
N ALA A 30 3.99 8.56 -2.64
CA ALA A 30 5.03 9.34 -1.97
C ALA A 30 6.37 8.60 -1.83
N GLY A 31 6.48 7.34 -2.28
CA GLY A 31 7.70 6.54 -2.13
C GLY A 31 7.94 5.97 -0.74
N TYR A 32 6.96 6.07 0.17
CA TYR A 32 7.04 5.54 1.53
C TYR A 32 6.71 4.05 1.56
N LEU A 33 7.65 3.23 1.09
CA LEU A 33 7.46 1.79 0.93
C LEU A 33 7.80 0.96 2.18
N GLY A 34 7.98 1.61 3.33
CA GLY A 34 8.36 0.95 4.59
C GLY A 34 9.86 0.95 4.81
N ARG A 35 10.35 -0.08 5.51
CA ARG A 35 11.75 -0.20 5.95
C ARG A 35 12.77 -0.04 4.82
N LYS A 36 12.47 -0.55 3.62
CA LYS A 36 13.36 -0.44 2.45
C LYS A 36 13.55 0.98 1.93
N SER A 37 12.63 1.89 2.25
CA SER A 37 12.68 3.31 1.90
C SER A 37 13.02 4.18 3.10
N GLY A 38 13.37 3.58 4.26
CA GLY A 38 13.56 4.29 5.52
C GLY A 38 12.28 4.87 6.13
N ARG A 39 11.15 4.86 5.41
CA ARG A 39 9.87 5.44 5.84
C ARG A 39 8.68 4.71 5.23
N GLY A 40 7.68 4.43 6.06
CA GLY A 40 6.39 3.86 5.69
C GLY A 40 5.32 4.38 6.64
N PHE A 41 4.51 3.48 7.20
CA PHE A 41 3.63 3.81 8.32
C PHE A 41 4.40 4.30 9.55
N HIS A 42 5.61 3.78 9.72
CA HIS A 42 6.57 4.21 10.72
C HIS A 42 7.79 4.82 10.04
N ASP A 43 8.47 5.69 10.78
CA ASP A 43 9.81 6.15 10.41
C ASP A 43 10.82 5.10 10.87
N TYR A 44 11.66 4.65 9.95
CA TYR A 44 12.68 3.61 10.17
C TYR A 44 14.10 4.20 10.09
N SER A 45 14.26 5.52 10.25
CA SER A 45 15.58 6.19 10.27
C SER A 45 16.43 5.91 11.53
N LYS A 46 16.05 4.96 12.39
CA LYS A 46 16.74 4.60 13.63
C LYS A 46 17.40 3.24 13.54
#